data_AF-A0A7W6W8K6-F1
#
_entry.id   AF-A0A7W6W8K6-F1
#
_cell.length_a   1.000
_cell.length_b   1.000
_cell.length_c   1.000
_cell.angle_alpha   90.00
_cell.angle_beta   90.00
_cell.angle_gamma   90.00
#
_symmetry.space_group_name_H-M   'P 1'
#
loop_
_entity.id
_entity.type
_entity.pdbx_description
1 polymer ?
#
loop_
_entity_poly.entity_id
_entity_poly.type
_entity_poly.pdbx_seq_one_letter_code
_entity_poly.pdbx_strand_id
1 'polypeptide(L)'
;MPDAALERATVGGVTEVRQWGDEVPPNADALVTRMRERLLRRYEEQGRPEEGLSTAVLALSGGAWDGAYSAGVLNGWTACGTRPTFSVVTGISTGALVAPFAFLGPAWDDQLREAFTAPEVGEILALAPLRALFGALSLGESPPIERLVRRFASQEMLDAIGAAHRDGRRLLIGTTNLDAERPVVWDIGALANSRLPNRLILFRKIMLASSAVPGAFPPVFFDVTVDGRTYQELHVDGGVLTSIFGIPVQLDISRVRTMPFPHTLSLYMLQNNKLGPDRRVVDLRLGSILAKTASALIRSQTRGDLYRLWVSAQKHGFAFRLGYVPADFDAGVAAGFNPVYMGRLYTLGYAQARAGYPWRTAPPGLENDGEAPVSRMPCRDEGS
;
A
#
# COMPACT_ATOMS: atom_id res chain seq x y z
N MET A 1 3.73 18.90 -20.77
CA MET A 1 5.20 19.07 -20.78
C MET A 1 5.76 18.18 -21.90
N PRO A 2 6.87 18.52 -22.61
CA PRO A 2 7.43 17.63 -23.62
C PRO A 2 7.91 16.29 -23.02
N ASP A 3 7.80 15.18 -23.76
CA ASP A 3 8.08 13.82 -23.23
C ASP A 3 9.48 13.67 -22.65
N ALA A 4 10.50 14.19 -23.33
CA ALA A 4 11.88 14.14 -22.84
C ALA A 4 12.12 14.94 -21.54
N ALA A 5 11.19 15.84 -21.18
CA ALA A 5 11.23 16.57 -19.92
C ALA A 5 10.55 15.79 -18.77
N LEU A 6 9.60 14.88 -19.05
CA LEU A 6 8.97 14.00 -18.04
C LEU A 6 10.01 13.17 -17.30
N GLU A 7 11.00 12.65 -18.01
CA GLU A 7 12.08 11.84 -17.45
C GLU A 7 13.01 12.60 -16.49
N ARG A 8 13.08 13.94 -16.62
CA ARG A 8 13.94 14.79 -15.79
C ARG A 8 13.16 15.55 -14.70
N ALA A 9 11.86 15.35 -14.62
CA ALA A 9 11.00 16.07 -13.68
C ALA A 9 11.34 15.71 -12.23
N THR A 10 11.62 16.75 -11.44
CA THR A 10 11.89 16.61 -10.00
C THR A 10 10.85 17.36 -9.20
N VAL A 11 10.53 16.87 -8.01
CA VAL A 11 9.67 17.59 -7.07
C VAL A 11 10.56 18.39 -6.12
N GLY A 12 10.53 19.71 -6.25
CA GLY A 12 11.35 20.61 -5.43
C GLY A 12 12.86 20.38 -5.56
N GLY A 13 13.33 19.91 -6.73
CA GLY A 13 14.75 19.66 -7.01
C GLY A 13 15.32 18.38 -6.39
N VAL A 14 14.49 17.51 -5.79
CA VAL A 14 14.94 16.23 -5.23
C VAL A 14 14.56 15.08 -6.15
N THR A 15 15.55 14.26 -6.52
CA THR A 15 15.41 13.12 -7.44
C THR A 15 15.09 11.81 -6.71
N GLU A 16 15.52 11.65 -5.46
CA GLU A 16 15.41 10.37 -4.73
C GLU A 16 14.00 10.05 -4.20
N VAL A 17 13.06 11.00 -4.29
CA VAL A 17 11.73 10.89 -3.68
C VAL A 17 10.72 10.18 -4.58
N ARG A 18 10.94 10.18 -5.90
CA ARG A 18 10.02 9.58 -6.88
C ARG A 18 10.76 8.81 -7.95
N GLN A 19 10.09 7.81 -8.51
CA GLN A 19 10.55 7.04 -9.65
C GLN A 19 9.35 6.52 -10.45
N TRP A 20 9.57 6.15 -11.71
CA TRP A 20 8.57 5.44 -12.48
C TRP A 20 8.33 4.04 -11.91
N GLY A 21 7.06 3.65 -11.81
CA GLY A 21 6.64 2.38 -11.22
C GLY A 21 6.70 1.20 -12.18
N ASP A 22 6.93 1.47 -13.46
CA ASP A 22 7.08 0.49 -14.56
C ASP A 22 8.56 0.25 -14.93
N GLU A 23 9.50 0.87 -14.21
CA GLU A 23 10.93 0.73 -14.41
C GLU A 23 11.66 0.19 -13.17
N VAL A 24 12.86 -0.35 -13.38
CA VAL A 24 13.77 -0.63 -12.27
C VAL A 24 14.34 0.69 -11.77
N PRO A 25 14.33 0.96 -10.46
CA PRO A 25 14.92 2.16 -9.89
C PRO A 25 16.36 2.36 -10.38
N PRO A 26 16.78 3.56 -10.84
CA PRO A 26 18.15 3.80 -11.25
C PRO A 26 19.18 3.52 -10.14
N ASN A 27 18.76 3.66 -8.87
CA ASN A 27 19.57 3.37 -7.68
C ASN A 27 19.36 1.95 -7.12
N ALA A 28 18.78 1.03 -7.89
CA ALA A 28 18.44 -0.34 -7.49
C ALA A 28 19.63 -1.11 -6.90
N ASP A 29 20.79 -1.12 -7.59
CA ASP A 29 21.97 -1.85 -7.12
C ASP A 29 22.47 -1.30 -5.77
N ALA A 30 22.45 0.01 -5.59
CA ALA A 30 22.80 0.66 -4.33
C ALA A 30 21.78 0.34 -3.21
N LEU A 31 20.48 0.23 -3.53
CA LEU A 31 19.46 -0.20 -2.57
C LEU A 31 19.66 -1.65 -2.13
N VAL A 32 19.88 -2.56 -3.09
CA VAL A 32 20.11 -3.99 -2.82
C VAL A 32 21.41 -4.21 -2.04
N THR A 33 22.48 -3.49 -2.39
CA THR A 33 23.77 -3.55 -1.67
C THR A 33 23.63 -3.09 -0.23
N ARG A 34 22.97 -1.94 0.02
CA ARG A 34 22.70 -1.46 1.38
C ARG A 34 21.84 -2.41 2.19
N MET A 35 20.87 -3.06 1.55
CA MET A 35 20.04 -4.07 2.19
C MET A 35 20.85 -5.31 2.61
N ARG A 36 21.76 -5.80 1.74
CA ARG A 36 22.69 -6.88 2.08
C ARG A 36 23.57 -6.50 3.27
N GLU A 37 24.22 -5.34 3.23
CA GLU A 37 25.09 -4.87 4.31
C GLU A 37 24.35 -4.77 5.65
N ARG A 38 23.12 -4.27 5.64
CA ARG A 38 22.25 -4.24 6.82
C ARG A 38 21.98 -5.64 7.35
N LEU A 39 21.64 -6.60 6.48
CA LEU A 39 21.39 -7.98 6.91
C LEU A 39 22.64 -8.62 7.53
N LEU A 40 23.83 -8.38 6.95
CA LEU A 40 25.09 -8.83 7.53
C LEU A 40 25.33 -8.24 8.93
N ARG A 41 25.13 -6.92 9.10
CA ARG A 41 25.26 -6.27 10.42
C ARG A 41 24.26 -6.82 11.42
N ARG A 42 22.98 -6.92 11.04
CA ARG A 42 21.92 -7.46 11.92
C ARG A 42 22.18 -8.89 12.34
N TYR A 43 22.74 -9.73 11.47
CA TYR A 43 23.08 -11.11 11.80
C TYR A 43 24.14 -11.17 12.91
N GLU A 44 25.18 -10.34 12.82
CA GLU A 44 26.22 -10.22 13.84
C GLU A 44 25.65 -9.63 15.15
N GLU A 45 24.87 -8.55 15.07
CA GLU A 45 24.25 -7.88 16.23
C GLU A 45 23.27 -8.80 16.99
N GLN A 46 22.61 -9.72 16.30
CA GLN A 46 21.70 -10.70 16.90
C GLN A 46 22.42 -11.96 17.40
N GLY A 47 23.76 -11.99 17.40
CA GLY A 47 24.53 -13.12 17.92
C GLY A 47 24.54 -14.34 17.00
N ARG A 48 24.39 -14.14 15.68
CA ARG A 48 24.46 -15.18 14.65
C ARG A 48 23.44 -16.32 14.87
N PRO A 49 22.13 -16.01 14.87
CA PRO A 49 21.08 -17.01 15.10
C PRO A 49 21.20 -18.18 14.12
N GLU A 50 20.99 -19.41 14.60
CA GLU A 50 21.09 -20.63 13.80
C GLU A 50 20.01 -20.67 12.71
N GLU A 51 18.79 -20.23 13.05
CA GLU A 51 17.68 -20.06 12.11
C GLU A 51 17.92 -18.95 11.07
N GLY A 52 18.97 -18.14 11.29
CA GLY A 52 19.35 -17.04 10.44
C GLY A 52 18.38 -15.86 10.50
N LEU A 53 18.17 -15.18 9.37
CA LEU A 53 17.33 -13.98 9.32
C LEU A 53 16.14 -14.15 8.37
N SER A 54 15.17 -13.24 8.49
CA SER A 54 14.08 -13.12 7.53
C SER A 54 13.91 -11.70 7.00
N THR A 55 13.57 -11.61 5.72
CA THR A 55 13.14 -10.37 5.06
C THR A 55 11.69 -10.51 4.66
N ALA A 56 10.84 -9.68 5.24
CA ALA A 56 9.42 -9.60 4.89
C ALA A 56 9.13 -8.35 4.05
N VAL A 57 8.46 -8.55 2.91
CA VAL A 57 7.87 -7.50 2.08
C VAL A 57 6.36 -7.57 2.26
N LEU A 58 5.70 -6.43 2.48
CA LEU A 58 4.25 -6.33 2.52
C LEU A 58 3.76 -5.45 1.37
N ALA A 59 2.84 -5.97 0.57
CA ALA A 59 2.12 -5.20 -0.45
C ALA A 59 0.65 -5.05 -0.09
N LEU A 60 0.17 -3.81 -0.07
CA LEU A 60 -1.21 -3.45 0.27
C LEU A 60 -1.92 -2.89 -0.95
N SER A 61 -3.00 -3.55 -1.37
CA SER A 61 -3.73 -3.15 -2.56
C SER A 61 -4.59 -1.89 -2.35
N GLY A 62 -5.06 -1.31 -3.44
CA GLY A 62 -6.23 -0.42 -3.39
C GLY A 62 -7.50 -1.16 -2.99
N GLY A 63 -8.56 -0.42 -2.65
CA GLY A 63 -9.78 -1.08 -2.20
C GLY A 63 -10.98 -0.27 -1.72
N ALA A 64 -10.95 1.05 -1.86
CA ALA A 64 -11.94 1.94 -1.26
C ALA A 64 -12.14 1.68 0.25
N TRP A 65 -13.37 1.45 0.71
CA TRP A 65 -13.69 1.22 2.12
C TRP A 65 -13.22 -0.14 2.67
N ASP A 66 -12.83 -1.09 1.82
CA ASP A 66 -12.48 -2.45 2.26
C ASP A 66 -11.11 -2.53 2.98
N GLY A 67 -10.39 -1.41 3.09
CA GLY A 67 -9.14 -1.28 3.87
C GLY A 67 -9.23 -1.69 5.34
N ALA A 68 -10.44 -1.61 5.90
CA ALA A 68 -10.71 -2.08 7.25
C ALA A 68 -10.34 -3.56 7.43
N TYR A 69 -10.43 -4.37 6.36
CA TYR A 69 -9.96 -5.76 6.38
C TYR A 69 -8.47 -5.86 6.70
N SER A 70 -7.63 -5.17 5.93
CA SER A 70 -6.17 -5.20 6.15
C SER A 70 -5.78 -4.63 7.50
N ALA A 71 -6.46 -3.58 7.97
CA ALA A 71 -6.28 -3.05 9.33
C ALA A 71 -6.57 -4.13 10.39
N GLY A 72 -7.68 -4.86 10.22
CA GLY A 72 -8.04 -6.00 11.07
C GLY A 72 -6.97 -7.08 11.04
N VAL A 73 -6.55 -7.52 9.84
CA VAL A 73 -5.52 -8.56 9.68
C VAL A 73 -4.21 -8.16 10.35
N LEU A 74 -3.74 -6.92 10.16
CA LEU A 74 -2.49 -6.46 10.75
C LEU A 74 -2.54 -6.43 12.28
N ASN A 75 -3.62 -5.91 12.86
CA ASN A 75 -3.80 -5.86 14.31
C ASN A 75 -3.98 -7.26 14.91
N GLY A 76 -4.73 -8.14 14.24
CA GLY A 76 -4.89 -9.53 14.68
C GLY A 76 -3.59 -10.32 14.56
N TRP A 77 -2.75 -10.02 13.57
CA TRP A 77 -1.44 -10.64 13.40
C TRP A 77 -0.43 -10.17 14.45
N THR A 78 -0.50 -8.89 14.85
CA THR A 78 0.19 -8.40 16.05
C THR A 78 -0.27 -9.16 17.29
N ALA A 79 -1.58 -9.30 17.49
CA ALA A 79 -2.13 -10.05 18.63
C ALA A 79 -1.75 -11.55 18.61
N CYS A 80 -1.56 -12.13 17.44
CA CYS A 80 -1.02 -13.49 17.26
C CYS A 80 0.48 -13.59 17.63
N GLY A 81 1.18 -12.47 17.79
CA GLY A 81 2.59 -12.42 18.19
C GLY A 81 3.59 -12.79 17.09
N THR A 82 3.14 -12.97 15.85
CA THR A 82 3.98 -13.45 14.72
C THR A 82 4.13 -12.45 13.58
N ARG A 83 3.60 -11.23 13.72
CA ARG A 83 3.74 -10.19 12.70
C ARG A 83 5.22 -9.76 12.57
N PRO A 84 5.85 -9.93 11.39
CA PRO A 84 7.23 -9.56 11.19
C PRO A 84 7.38 -8.04 11.09
N THR A 85 8.58 -7.54 11.37
CA THR A 85 8.97 -6.19 10.97
C THR A 85 9.24 -6.17 9.46
N PHE A 86 8.39 -5.51 8.69
CA PHE A 86 8.55 -5.46 7.24
C PHE A 86 9.77 -4.61 6.82
N SER A 87 10.60 -5.16 5.94
CA SER A 87 11.72 -4.42 5.33
C SER A 87 11.25 -3.48 4.23
N VAL A 88 10.20 -3.86 3.50
CA VAL A 88 9.56 -3.04 2.47
C VAL A 88 8.05 -3.12 2.67
N VAL A 89 7.38 -1.97 2.66
CA VAL A 89 5.93 -1.88 2.61
C VAL A 89 5.55 -1.04 1.41
N THR A 90 4.66 -1.55 0.58
CA THR A 90 4.09 -0.84 -0.57
C THR A 90 2.59 -0.62 -0.37
N GLY A 91 2.06 0.49 -0.87
CA GLY A 91 0.63 0.81 -0.77
C GLY A 91 0.11 1.61 -1.94
N ILE A 92 -1.10 1.25 -2.40
CA ILE A 92 -1.86 2.00 -3.41
C ILE A 92 -3.25 2.31 -2.86
N SER A 93 -3.74 3.52 -3.08
CA SER A 93 -5.11 3.92 -2.69
C SER A 93 -5.34 3.68 -1.21
N THR A 94 -6.40 2.97 -0.85
CA THR A 94 -6.63 2.51 0.52
C THR A 94 -5.41 1.83 1.16
N GLY A 95 -4.65 1.04 0.40
CA GLY A 95 -3.41 0.44 0.86
C GLY A 95 -2.34 1.47 1.21
N ALA A 96 -2.30 2.62 0.53
CA ALA A 96 -1.43 3.73 0.90
C ALA A 96 -1.82 4.34 2.25
N LEU A 97 -3.11 4.35 2.61
CA LEU A 97 -3.57 4.79 3.94
C LEU A 97 -3.17 3.81 5.05
N VAL A 98 -3.15 2.50 4.77
CA VAL A 98 -2.74 1.45 5.73
C VAL A 98 -1.21 1.36 5.87
N ALA A 99 -0.47 1.56 4.78
CA ALA A 99 0.95 1.27 4.67
C ALA A 99 1.85 1.96 5.72
N PRO A 100 1.68 3.26 6.06
CA PRO A 100 2.47 3.91 7.10
C PRO A 100 2.37 3.19 8.46
N PHE A 101 1.16 2.83 8.89
CA PHE A 101 0.96 2.10 10.14
C PHE A 101 1.55 0.69 10.05
N ALA A 102 1.33 0.01 8.92
CA ALA A 102 1.89 -1.31 8.69
C ALA A 102 3.43 -1.31 8.79
N PHE A 103 4.04 -0.26 8.24
CA PHE A 103 5.47 0.00 8.25
C PHE A 103 5.98 0.39 9.65
N LEU A 104 5.30 1.24 10.40
CA LEU A 104 5.78 1.61 11.73
C LEU A 104 5.59 0.49 12.77
N GLY A 105 4.64 -0.42 12.54
CA GLY A 105 4.48 -1.65 13.32
C GLY A 105 3.51 -1.51 14.50
N PRO A 106 3.54 -2.46 15.45
CA PRO A 106 2.53 -2.60 16.52
C PRO A 106 2.22 -1.35 17.35
N ALA A 107 3.20 -0.47 17.55
CA ALA A 107 3.00 0.77 18.31
C ALA A 107 1.99 1.75 17.66
N TRP A 108 1.59 1.47 16.41
CA TRP A 108 0.67 2.28 15.62
C TRP A 108 -0.66 1.56 15.32
N ASP A 109 -0.89 0.38 15.90
CA ASP A 109 -2.06 -0.45 15.63
C ASP A 109 -3.37 0.16 16.14
N ASP A 110 -3.32 0.93 17.24
CA ASP A 110 -4.49 1.64 17.75
C ASP A 110 -4.95 2.75 16.79
N GLN A 111 -4.01 3.54 16.29
CA GLN A 111 -4.28 4.58 15.30
C GLN A 111 -4.71 3.97 13.97
N LEU A 112 -4.17 2.81 13.59
CA LEU A 112 -4.62 2.05 12.41
C LEU A 112 -6.08 1.60 12.57
N ARG A 113 -6.44 1.04 13.73
CA ARG A 113 -7.84 0.67 14.03
C ARG A 113 -8.74 1.89 13.94
N GLU A 114 -8.39 2.97 14.64
CA GLU A 114 -9.15 4.22 14.66
C GLU A 114 -9.38 4.77 13.24
N ALA A 115 -8.34 4.76 12.40
CA ALA A 115 -8.41 5.24 11.01
C ALA A 115 -9.38 4.47 10.11
N PHE A 116 -9.86 3.29 10.52
CA PHE A 116 -10.77 2.45 9.73
C PHE A 116 -12.05 2.04 10.47
N THR A 117 -12.16 2.26 11.77
CA THR A 117 -13.35 1.83 12.54
C THR A 117 -14.04 2.97 13.29
N ALA A 118 -13.44 4.16 13.40
CA ALA A 118 -14.08 5.28 14.09
C ALA A 118 -15.32 5.76 13.31
N PRO A 119 -16.49 5.97 13.97
CA PRO A 119 -17.71 6.41 13.31
C PRO A 119 -17.53 7.68 12.48
N GLU A 120 -16.80 8.66 13.00
CA GLU A 120 -16.55 9.95 12.35
C GLU A 120 -15.78 9.78 11.04
N VAL A 121 -14.93 8.76 10.94
CA VAL A 121 -14.19 8.46 9.70
C VAL A 121 -15.14 7.97 8.61
N GLY A 122 -16.03 7.04 8.94
CA GLY A 122 -17.04 6.56 8.00
C GLY A 122 -17.95 7.68 7.51
N GLU A 123 -18.41 8.55 8.42
CA GLU A 123 -19.23 9.71 8.08
C GLU A 123 -18.50 10.70 7.15
N ILE A 124 -17.25 11.05 7.46
CA ILE A 124 -16.40 11.91 6.62
C ILE A 124 -16.27 11.32 5.22
N LEU A 125 -15.98 10.03 5.10
CA LEU A 125 -15.73 9.38 3.82
C LEU A 125 -17.02 9.17 3.00
N ALA A 126 -18.16 8.94 3.66
CA ALA A 126 -19.46 8.83 3.00
C ALA A 126 -19.88 10.13 2.28
N LEU A 127 -19.50 11.29 2.84
CA LEU A 127 -19.81 12.61 2.28
C LEU A 127 -18.84 13.05 1.16
N ALA A 128 -17.71 12.37 1.01
CA ALA A 128 -16.62 12.82 0.17
C ALA A 128 -16.92 12.79 -1.35
N PRO A 129 -17.53 11.73 -1.92
CA PRO A 129 -17.84 11.67 -3.35
C PRO A 129 -18.92 12.68 -3.78
N LEU A 130 -19.91 12.93 -2.91
CA LEU A 130 -21.02 13.86 -3.18
C LEU A 130 -20.55 15.31 -3.25
N ARG A 131 -19.61 15.71 -2.39
CA ARG A 131 -19.06 17.07 -2.36
C ARG A 131 -18.05 17.33 -3.49
N ALA A 132 -17.32 16.30 -3.92
CA ALA A 132 -16.36 16.39 -5.01
C ALA A 132 -16.99 16.63 -6.39
N LEU A 133 -18.21 16.11 -6.63
CA LEU A 133 -18.87 16.17 -7.94
C LEU A 133 -19.77 17.41 -8.14
N PHE A 134 -20.25 18.02 -7.06
CA PHE A 134 -21.25 19.11 -7.10
C PHE A 134 -20.80 20.43 -6.47
N GLY A 135 -19.62 20.51 -5.85
CA GLY A 135 -19.18 21.68 -5.10
C GLY A 135 -18.01 22.40 -5.77
N ALA A 136 -18.26 23.63 -6.24
CA ALA A 136 -17.23 24.63 -6.45
C ALA A 136 -16.27 24.69 -5.25
N LEU A 137 -15.01 25.01 -5.51
CA LEU A 137 -14.00 25.40 -4.53
C LEU A 137 -14.57 26.48 -3.59
N SER A 138 -15.24 26.08 -2.51
CA SER A 138 -15.49 26.97 -1.38
C SER A 138 -14.12 27.22 -0.76
N LEU A 139 -13.61 28.43 -0.98
CA LEU A 139 -12.35 28.94 -0.47
C LEU A 139 -12.37 28.89 1.08
N GLY A 140 -12.05 27.74 1.67
CA GLY A 140 -11.95 27.60 3.12
C GLY A 140 -12.05 26.18 3.68
N GLU A 141 -12.78 25.25 3.05
CA GLU A 141 -12.98 23.90 3.60
C GLU A 141 -12.22 22.82 2.80
N SER A 142 -11.23 22.19 3.43
CA SER A 142 -10.56 20.98 2.90
C SER A 142 -11.56 19.83 2.69
N PRO A 143 -11.56 19.14 1.53
CA PRO A 143 -12.41 17.97 1.29
C PRO A 143 -12.31 16.93 2.41
N PRO A 144 -13.38 16.15 2.69
CA PRO A 144 -13.42 15.23 3.83
C PRO A 144 -12.22 14.27 3.92
N ILE A 145 -11.77 13.71 2.79
CA ILE A 145 -10.60 12.83 2.74
C ILE A 145 -9.28 13.54 3.08
N GLU A 146 -9.14 14.83 2.76
CA GLU A 146 -7.97 15.61 3.13
C GLU A 146 -7.88 15.81 4.65
N ARG A 147 -9.04 15.98 5.33
CA ARG A 147 -9.08 16.04 6.80
C ARG A 147 -8.63 14.72 7.44
N LEU A 148 -9.06 13.59 6.87
CA LEU A 148 -8.63 12.27 7.32
C LEU A 148 -7.12 12.10 7.16
N VAL A 149 -6.59 12.41 5.99
CA VAL A 149 -5.15 12.37 5.72
C VAL A 149 -4.39 13.30 6.67
N ARG A 150 -4.87 14.52 6.91
CA ARG A 150 -4.22 15.47 7.84
C ARG A 150 -4.18 14.96 9.28
N ARG A 151 -5.25 14.28 9.73
CA ARG A 151 -5.34 13.69 11.09
C ARG A 151 -4.28 12.61 11.29
N PHE A 152 -4.13 11.70 10.33
CA PHE A 152 -3.30 10.51 10.50
C PHE A 152 -1.88 10.65 9.95
N ALA A 153 -1.68 11.37 8.84
CA ALA A 153 -0.36 11.71 8.32
C ALA A 153 0.19 12.93 9.07
N SER A 154 0.64 12.71 10.32
CA SER A 154 1.21 13.71 11.22
C SER A 154 2.72 13.90 10.97
N GLN A 155 3.28 14.96 11.57
CA GLN A 155 4.74 15.17 11.58
C GLN A 155 5.46 14.03 12.32
N GLU A 156 4.91 13.58 13.45
CA GLU A 156 5.42 12.45 14.22
C GLU A 156 5.52 11.17 13.38
N MET A 157 4.47 10.85 12.61
CA MET A 157 4.48 9.72 11.70
C MET A 157 5.58 9.87 10.64
N LEU A 158 5.71 11.05 10.04
CA LEU A 158 6.72 11.31 9.02
C LEU A 158 8.14 11.17 9.58
N ASP A 159 8.39 11.65 10.80
CA ASP A 159 9.69 11.54 11.47
C ASP A 159 10.02 10.09 11.83
N ALA A 160 9.03 9.33 12.30
CA ALA A 160 9.17 7.90 12.57
C ALA A 160 9.46 7.09 11.28
N ILE A 161 8.80 7.42 10.17
CA ILE A 161 9.09 6.84 8.85
C ILE A 161 10.53 7.18 8.45
N GLY A 162 10.96 8.43 8.66
CA GLY A 162 12.33 8.87 8.39
C GLY A 162 13.37 8.07 9.18
N ALA A 163 13.12 7.81 10.46
CA ALA A 163 13.99 6.97 11.30
C ALA A 163 14.08 5.53 10.80
N ALA A 164 12.94 4.90 10.51
CA ALA A 164 12.90 3.55 9.95
C ALA A 164 13.57 3.45 8.57
N HIS A 165 13.50 4.52 7.76
CA HIS A 165 14.20 4.57 6.47
C HIS A 165 15.72 4.63 6.62
N ARG A 166 16.24 5.33 7.63
CA ARG A 166 17.68 5.34 7.96
C ARG A 166 18.17 3.97 8.43
N ASP A 167 17.29 3.17 9.05
CA ASP A 167 17.52 1.73 9.29
C ASP A 167 17.38 0.88 8.00
N GLY A 168 17.30 1.48 6.81
CA GLY A 168 17.27 0.74 5.54
C GLY A 168 15.93 0.11 5.18
N ARG A 169 14.85 0.41 5.91
CA ARG A 169 13.49 -0.01 5.55
C ARG A 169 12.91 0.92 4.48
N ARG A 170 11.94 0.46 3.67
CA ARG A 170 11.33 1.27 2.60
C ARG A 170 9.82 1.29 2.70
N LEU A 171 9.23 2.49 2.65
CA LEU A 171 7.80 2.71 2.53
C LEU A 171 7.54 3.38 1.18
N LEU A 172 6.86 2.66 0.29
CA LEU A 172 6.64 3.07 -1.09
C LEU A 172 5.14 3.25 -1.35
N ILE A 173 4.75 4.38 -1.92
CA ILE A 173 3.35 4.68 -2.24
C ILE A 173 3.19 4.89 -3.74
N GLY A 174 2.18 4.27 -4.35
CA GLY A 174 1.91 4.37 -5.78
C GLY A 174 0.84 5.41 -6.12
N THR A 175 1.06 6.21 -7.15
CA THR A 175 0.05 7.05 -7.81
C THR A 175 0.12 6.84 -9.32
N THR A 176 -0.85 7.37 -10.06
CA THR A 176 -0.81 7.40 -11.53
C THR A 176 -0.56 8.84 -11.97
N ASN A 177 0.50 9.09 -12.74
CA ASN A 177 0.62 10.34 -13.50
C ASN A 177 -0.25 10.19 -14.75
N LEU A 178 -1.33 10.96 -14.81
CA LEU A 178 -2.34 10.85 -15.85
C LEU A 178 -1.87 11.49 -17.17
N ASP A 179 -1.06 12.53 -17.11
CA ASP A 179 -0.53 13.19 -18.31
C ASP A 179 0.47 12.28 -19.06
N ALA A 180 1.20 11.46 -18.30
CA ALA A 180 2.18 10.51 -18.84
C ALA A 180 1.59 9.10 -19.04
N GLU A 181 0.38 8.83 -18.53
CA GLU A 181 -0.22 7.48 -18.45
C GLU A 181 0.71 6.44 -17.78
N ARG A 182 1.47 6.86 -16.76
CA ARG A 182 2.49 6.02 -16.12
C ARG A 182 2.33 5.94 -14.60
N PRO A 183 2.64 4.77 -14.00
CA PRO A 183 2.67 4.65 -12.55
C PRO A 183 3.87 5.43 -11.98
N VAL A 184 3.67 6.08 -10.84
CA VAL A 184 4.72 6.77 -10.09
C VAL A 184 4.79 6.17 -8.69
N VAL A 185 6.01 5.81 -8.28
CA VAL A 185 6.30 5.30 -6.94
C VAL A 185 7.03 6.37 -6.15
N TRP A 186 6.50 6.68 -4.97
CA TRP A 186 7.03 7.67 -4.04
C TRP A 186 7.71 6.97 -2.85
N ASP A 187 8.98 7.26 -2.59
CA ASP A 187 9.68 6.81 -1.38
C ASP A 187 9.45 7.82 -0.25
N ILE A 188 8.54 7.47 0.67
CA ILE A 188 8.15 8.35 1.78
C ILE A 188 9.27 8.48 2.80
N GLY A 189 10.13 7.48 2.91
CA GLY A 189 11.31 7.56 3.77
C GLY A 189 12.39 8.48 3.20
N ALA A 190 12.61 8.46 1.89
CA ALA A 190 13.48 9.42 1.21
C ALA A 190 12.91 10.84 1.33
N LEU A 191 11.59 10.99 1.16
CA LEU A 191 10.89 12.26 1.40
C LEU A 191 11.14 12.77 2.82
N ALA A 192 10.91 11.92 3.83
CA ALA A 192 11.12 12.25 5.23
C ALA A 192 12.55 12.67 5.54
N ASN A 193 13.55 12.10 4.86
CA ASN A 193 14.97 12.44 5.04
C ASN A 193 15.50 13.53 4.08
N SER A 194 14.66 14.04 3.18
CA SER A 194 15.07 15.06 2.21
C SER A 194 15.25 16.45 2.83
N ARG A 195 15.84 17.37 2.06
CA ARG A 195 16.00 18.79 2.44
C ARG A 195 14.80 19.66 2.08
N LEU A 196 13.68 19.06 1.63
CA LEU A 196 12.50 19.81 1.23
C LEU A 196 11.88 20.52 2.46
N PRO A 197 11.55 21.82 2.37
CA PRO A 197 10.92 22.53 3.49
C PRO A 197 9.45 22.10 3.70
N ASN A 198 8.80 21.56 2.67
CA ASN A 198 7.37 21.22 2.65
C ASN A 198 7.11 19.70 2.69
N ARG A 199 8.00 18.90 3.28
CA ARG A 199 7.92 17.42 3.33
C ARG A 199 6.55 16.90 3.81
N LEU A 200 6.02 17.43 4.90
CA LEU A 200 4.72 17.00 5.45
C LEU A 200 3.57 17.31 4.50
N ILE A 201 3.61 18.47 3.84
CA ILE A 201 2.59 18.86 2.86
C ILE A 201 2.66 17.90 1.67
N LEU A 202 3.87 17.61 1.17
CA LEU A 202 4.06 16.70 0.05
C LEU A 202 3.64 15.26 0.42
N PHE A 203 3.94 14.80 1.63
CA PHE A 203 3.49 13.49 2.12
C PHE A 203 1.97 13.38 2.07
N ARG A 204 1.26 14.35 2.67
CA ARG A 204 -0.21 14.39 2.65
C ARG A 204 -0.78 14.46 1.24
N LYS A 205 -0.12 15.20 0.35
CA LYS A 205 -0.49 15.34 -1.06
C LYS A 205 -0.34 14.02 -1.82
N ILE A 206 0.72 13.25 -1.55
CA ILE A 206 0.92 11.90 -2.11
C ILE A 206 -0.17 10.94 -1.62
N MET A 207 -0.49 10.95 -0.33
CA MET A 207 -1.56 10.12 0.24
C MET A 207 -2.92 10.42 -0.41
N LEU A 208 -3.22 11.71 -0.60
CA LEU A 208 -4.44 12.17 -1.26
C LEU A 208 -4.48 11.72 -2.72
N ALA A 209 -3.40 11.93 -3.47
CA ALA A 209 -3.29 11.54 -4.86
C ALA A 209 -3.44 10.03 -5.05
N SER A 210 -2.82 9.23 -4.18
CA SER A 210 -2.91 7.77 -4.22
C SER A 210 -4.35 7.29 -4.04
N SER A 211 -5.20 8.06 -3.36
CA SER A 211 -6.61 7.74 -3.06
C SER A 211 -7.62 8.50 -3.94
N ALA A 212 -7.16 9.23 -4.96
CA ALA A 212 -7.99 10.10 -5.80
C ALA A 212 -8.63 9.32 -6.96
N VAL A 213 -9.60 8.46 -6.65
CA VAL A 213 -10.26 7.59 -7.64
C VAL A 213 -11.02 8.43 -8.68
N PRO A 214 -10.75 8.27 -9.99
CA PRO A 214 -11.46 9.01 -11.04
C PRO A 214 -12.98 8.86 -10.95
N GLY A 215 -13.70 9.98 -11.09
CA GLY A 215 -15.17 10.04 -10.97
C GLY A 215 -15.70 10.10 -9.53
N ALA A 216 -14.88 9.79 -8.52
CA ALA A 216 -15.23 9.92 -7.10
C ALA A 216 -14.52 11.09 -6.42
N PHE A 217 -13.28 11.38 -6.83
CA PHE A 217 -12.45 12.44 -6.26
C PHE A 217 -11.75 13.25 -7.36
N PRO A 218 -11.48 14.54 -7.12
CA PRO A 218 -10.70 15.34 -8.06
C PRO A 218 -9.25 14.85 -8.11
N PRO A 219 -8.57 15.00 -9.27
CA PRO A 219 -7.14 14.71 -9.37
C PRO A 219 -6.31 15.71 -8.56
N VAL A 220 -5.05 15.36 -8.30
CA VAL A 220 -4.10 16.15 -7.52
C VAL A 220 -2.94 16.60 -8.40
N PHE A 221 -2.71 17.92 -8.46
CA PHE A 221 -1.63 18.51 -9.24
C PHE A 221 -0.33 18.54 -8.47
N PHE A 222 0.79 18.07 -9.02
CA PHE A 222 2.13 18.20 -8.42
C PHE A 222 2.95 19.22 -9.18
N ASP A 223 3.56 20.16 -8.47
CA ASP A 223 4.53 21.08 -9.06
C ASP A 223 5.86 20.34 -9.22
N VAL A 224 6.34 20.31 -10.46
CA VAL A 224 7.63 19.70 -10.82
C VAL A 224 8.51 20.73 -11.51
N THR A 225 9.82 20.57 -11.36
CA THR A 225 10.81 21.45 -12.01
C THR A 225 11.62 20.65 -13.01
N VAL A 226 11.74 21.19 -14.22
CA VAL A 226 12.63 20.71 -15.29
C VAL A 226 13.41 21.90 -15.82
N ASP A 227 14.75 21.80 -15.83
CA ASP A 227 15.63 22.82 -16.41
C ASP A 227 15.32 24.24 -15.90
N GLY A 228 14.99 24.37 -14.60
CA GLY A 228 14.65 25.62 -13.93
C GLY A 228 13.24 26.16 -14.18
N ARG A 229 12.41 25.45 -14.95
CA ARG A 229 11.01 25.81 -15.22
C ARG A 229 10.05 24.92 -14.43
N THR A 230 9.01 25.53 -13.87
CA THR A 230 7.95 24.82 -13.14
C THR A 230 6.85 24.37 -14.10
N TYR A 231 6.46 23.11 -13.98
CA TYR A 231 5.32 22.50 -14.64
C TYR A 231 4.40 21.88 -13.59
N GLN A 232 3.18 21.54 -14.00
CA GLN A 232 2.28 20.74 -13.18
C GLN A 232 2.05 19.38 -13.84
N GLU A 233 2.13 18.34 -13.03
CA GLU A 233 1.73 16.97 -13.39
C GLU A 233 0.40 16.65 -12.71
N LEU A 234 -0.51 16.05 -13.45
CA LEU A 234 -1.80 15.62 -12.95
C LEU A 234 -1.73 14.17 -12.43
N HIS A 235 -2.03 13.97 -11.15
CA HIS A 235 -2.03 12.63 -10.55
C HIS A 235 -3.41 12.18 -10.09
N VAL A 236 -3.68 10.89 -10.24
CA VAL A 236 -4.86 10.19 -9.75
C VAL A 236 -4.46 8.93 -8.99
N ASP A 237 -5.46 8.21 -8.48
CA ASP A 237 -5.29 6.94 -7.79
C ASP A 237 -4.38 5.97 -8.56
N GLY A 238 -3.42 5.34 -7.85
CA GLY A 238 -2.49 4.38 -8.45
C GLY A 238 -3.19 3.13 -8.99
N GLY A 239 -4.35 2.80 -8.41
CA GLY A 239 -5.24 1.72 -8.78
C GLY A 239 -5.69 1.77 -10.22
N VAL A 240 -5.65 2.93 -10.88
CA VAL A 240 -5.97 3.07 -12.31
C VAL A 240 -5.07 2.21 -13.19
N LEU A 241 -3.78 2.07 -12.86
CA LEU A 241 -2.82 1.28 -13.64
C LEU A 241 -2.29 0.06 -12.90
N THR A 242 -2.27 0.07 -11.56
CA THR A 242 -1.78 -1.05 -10.76
C THR A 242 -2.54 -1.10 -9.45
N SER A 243 -3.20 -2.22 -9.13
CA SER A 243 -3.97 -2.32 -7.89
C SER A 243 -3.11 -2.72 -6.69
N ILE A 244 -1.98 -3.39 -6.93
CA ILE A 244 -1.00 -3.81 -5.92
C ILE A 244 0.37 -3.96 -6.59
N PHE A 245 1.43 -3.52 -5.90
CA PHE A 245 2.80 -3.61 -6.41
C PHE A 245 3.78 -4.05 -5.33
N GLY A 246 4.97 -4.46 -5.72
CA GLY A 246 5.98 -5.01 -4.83
C GLY A 246 7.33 -5.05 -5.51
N ILE A 247 8.13 -6.09 -5.24
CA ILE A 247 9.43 -6.25 -5.87
C ILE A 247 9.27 -6.52 -7.38
N PRO A 248 9.86 -5.70 -8.28
CA PRO A 248 9.79 -5.92 -9.71
C PRO A 248 10.49 -7.21 -10.14
N VAL A 249 9.97 -7.88 -11.17
CA VAL A 249 10.57 -9.10 -11.73
C VAL A 249 11.98 -8.81 -12.25
N GLN A 250 12.20 -7.62 -12.80
CA GLN A 250 13.44 -7.17 -13.42
C GLN A 250 14.53 -6.83 -12.41
N LEU A 251 14.19 -6.57 -11.14
CA LEU A 251 15.16 -6.20 -10.11
C LEU A 251 16.05 -7.40 -9.76
N ASP A 252 17.37 -7.28 -9.88
CA ASP A 252 18.30 -8.30 -9.39
C ASP A 252 18.48 -8.18 -7.87
N ILE A 253 18.00 -9.19 -7.14
CA ILE A 253 18.16 -9.29 -5.69
C ILE A 253 19.11 -10.41 -5.27
N SER A 254 19.95 -10.95 -6.18
CA SER A 254 20.81 -12.11 -5.91
C SER A 254 21.71 -11.92 -4.69
N ARG A 255 22.16 -10.68 -4.46
CA ARG A 255 22.94 -10.25 -3.29
C ARG A 255 22.19 -10.32 -1.96
N VAL A 256 20.86 -10.25 -1.97
CA VAL A 256 20.01 -10.37 -0.77
C VAL A 256 19.47 -11.80 -0.64
N ARG A 257 19.22 -12.47 -1.76
CA ARG A 257 18.81 -13.88 -1.80
C ARG A 257 19.90 -14.82 -1.28
N THR A 258 21.16 -14.53 -1.59
CA THR A 258 22.30 -15.40 -1.23
C THR A 258 23.09 -14.79 -0.08
N MET A 259 22.81 -15.23 1.14
CA MET A 259 23.50 -14.77 2.35
C MET A 259 24.46 -15.87 2.86
N PRO A 260 25.51 -15.52 3.63
CA PRO A 260 26.40 -16.51 4.26
C PRO A 260 25.76 -17.25 5.46
N PHE A 261 24.45 -17.11 5.63
CA PHE A 261 23.64 -17.71 6.69
C PHE A 261 22.23 -18.02 6.13
N PRO A 262 21.43 -18.88 6.80
CA PRO A 262 20.04 -19.13 6.40
C PRO A 262 19.24 -17.84 6.29
N HIS A 263 18.60 -17.59 5.15
CA HIS A 263 17.86 -16.35 4.94
C HIS A 263 16.52 -16.63 4.24
N THR A 264 15.43 -16.29 4.92
CA THR A 264 14.08 -16.49 4.39
C THR A 264 13.53 -15.19 3.80
N LEU A 265 13.13 -15.24 2.53
CA LEU A 265 12.43 -14.15 1.87
C LEU A 265 10.91 -14.42 1.89
N SER A 266 10.11 -13.46 2.33
CA SER A 266 8.64 -13.59 2.37
C SER A 266 7.94 -12.41 1.72
N LEU A 267 7.05 -12.68 0.78
CA LEU A 267 6.19 -11.67 0.15
C LEU A 267 4.76 -11.85 0.67
N TYR A 268 4.34 -10.95 1.54
CA TYR A 268 2.99 -10.84 2.05
C TYR A 268 2.20 -9.87 1.19
N MET A 269 0.97 -10.23 0.86
CA MET A 269 0.08 -9.44 0.04
C MET A 269 -1.28 -9.42 0.71
N LEU A 270 -1.81 -8.23 0.94
CA LEU A 270 -3.16 -8.04 1.42
C LEU A 270 -3.95 -7.30 0.34
N GLN A 271 -4.78 -8.07 -0.36
CA GLN A 271 -5.77 -7.52 -1.27
C GLN A 271 -7.00 -7.13 -0.44
N ASN A 272 -7.27 -5.83 -0.36
CA ASN A 272 -8.32 -5.28 0.48
C ASN A 272 -9.72 -5.80 0.14
N ASN A 273 -9.99 -6.20 -1.11
CA ASN A 273 -11.34 -6.51 -1.57
C ASN A 273 -11.47 -7.97 -1.94
N LYS A 274 -12.73 -8.38 -2.12
CA LYS A 274 -13.04 -9.64 -2.80
C LYS A 274 -12.48 -9.64 -4.22
N LEU A 275 -11.96 -10.77 -4.66
CA LEU A 275 -11.48 -10.97 -6.04
C LEU A 275 -12.60 -11.30 -7.03
N GLY A 276 -13.79 -11.65 -6.53
CA GLY A 276 -14.97 -11.93 -7.35
C GLY A 276 -15.68 -10.66 -7.86
N PRO A 277 -16.63 -10.81 -8.80
CA PRO A 277 -17.36 -9.69 -9.35
C PRO A 277 -18.28 -9.01 -8.31
N ASP A 278 -18.30 -7.67 -8.33
CA ASP A 278 -19.27 -6.88 -7.57
C ASP A 278 -20.62 -6.85 -8.30
N ARG A 279 -21.57 -7.66 -7.82
CA ARG A 279 -22.90 -7.86 -8.43
C ARG A 279 -23.89 -6.71 -8.18
N ARG A 280 -23.51 -5.64 -7.47
CA ARG A 280 -24.42 -4.51 -7.23
C ARG A 280 -24.81 -3.81 -8.53
N VAL A 281 -26.12 -3.59 -8.68
CA VAL A 281 -26.72 -2.78 -9.75
C VAL A 281 -26.26 -1.32 -9.62
N VAL A 282 -25.88 -0.70 -10.73
CA VAL A 282 -25.40 0.68 -10.77
C VAL A 282 -26.56 1.66 -10.98
N ASP A 283 -26.50 2.83 -10.34
CA ASP A 283 -27.39 3.96 -10.66
C ASP A 283 -27.08 4.49 -12.08
N LEU A 284 -28.11 4.87 -12.84
CA LEU A 284 -28.00 5.32 -14.23
C LEU A 284 -27.40 6.72 -14.40
N ARG A 285 -26.98 7.39 -13.31
CA ARG A 285 -26.22 8.65 -13.38
C ARG A 285 -24.84 8.43 -13.99
N LEU A 286 -24.41 9.36 -14.86
CA LEU A 286 -23.12 9.29 -15.56
C LEU A 286 -21.93 9.07 -14.61
N GLY A 287 -21.85 9.81 -13.50
CA GLY A 287 -20.78 9.65 -12.52
C GLY A 287 -20.75 8.25 -11.87
N SER A 288 -21.92 7.69 -11.55
CA SER A 288 -22.05 6.34 -10.99
C SER A 288 -21.60 5.27 -11.99
N ILE A 289 -21.94 5.44 -13.27
CA ILE A 289 -21.50 4.56 -14.35
C ILE A 289 -19.98 4.62 -14.49
N LEU A 290 -19.39 5.82 -14.58
CA LEU A 290 -17.94 6.00 -14.68
C LEU A 290 -17.20 5.35 -13.49
N ALA A 291 -17.68 5.57 -12.27
CA ALA A 291 -17.10 4.97 -11.07
C ALA A 291 -17.20 3.43 -11.07
N LYS A 292 -18.34 2.86 -11.49
CA LYS A 292 -18.51 1.39 -11.60
C LYS A 292 -17.60 0.81 -12.69
N THR A 293 -17.48 1.48 -13.83
CA THR A 293 -16.60 1.08 -14.95
C THR A 293 -15.14 1.10 -14.54
N ALA A 294 -14.67 2.21 -13.94
CA ALA A 294 -13.32 2.29 -13.40
C ALA A 294 -13.07 1.17 -12.37
N SER A 295 -13.98 0.98 -11.41
CA SER A 295 -13.87 -0.11 -10.43
C SER A 295 -13.83 -1.50 -11.06
N ALA A 296 -14.55 -1.73 -12.17
CA ALA A 296 -14.54 -3.00 -12.89
C ALA A 296 -13.21 -3.25 -13.60
N LEU A 297 -12.64 -2.23 -14.24
CA LEU A 297 -11.32 -2.30 -14.88
C LEU A 297 -10.21 -2.56 -13.84
N ILE A 298 -10.23 -1.83 -12.73
CA ILE A 298 -9.27 -2.01 -11.62
C ILE A 298 -9.37 -3.44 -11.05
N ARG A 299 -10.57 -4.00 -10.91
CA ARG A 299 -10.73 -5.41 -10.49
C ARG A 299 -10.19 -6.38 -11.53
N SER A 300 -10.44 -6.13 -12.81
CA SER A 300 -9.95 -6.98 -13.90
C SER A 300 -8.41 -7.04 -13.93
N GLN A 301 -7.73 -5.90 -13.81
CA GLN A 301 -6.26 -5.85 -13.81
C GLN A 301 -5.65 -6.44 -12.54
N THR A 302 -6.34 -6.36 -11.39
CA THR A 302 -5.83 -6.86 -10.09
C THR A 302 -5.35 -8.29 -10.20
N ARG A 303 -6.07 -9.13 -10.93
CA ARG A 303 -5.67 -10.51 -11.16
C ARG A 303 -4.31 -10.59 -11.87
N GLY A 304 -4.08 -9.78 -12.90
CA GLY A 304 -2.80 -9.67 -13.58
C GLY A 304 -1.66 -9.21 -12.66
N ASP A 305 -1.92 -8.23 -11.79
CA ASP A 305 -0.94 -7.77 -10.80
C ASP A 305 -0.56 -8.88 -9.80
N LEU A 306 -1.54 -9.67 -9.33
CA LEU A 306 -1.29 -10.83 -8.46
C LEU A 306 -0.43 -11.88 -9.16
N TYR A 307 -0.71 -12.21 -10.42
CA TYR A 307 0.12 -13.12 -11.22
C TYR A 307 1.54 -12.60 -11.40
N ARG A 308 1.70 -11.31 -11.71
CA ARG A 308 3.02 -10.67 -11.88
C ARG A 308 3.84 -10.75 -10.59
N LEU A 309 3.22 -10.49 -9.44
CA LEU A 309 3.89 -10.58 -8.15
C LEU A 309 4.18 -12.03 -7.73
N TRP A 310 3.33 -12.98 -8.09
CA TRP A 310 3.62 -14.40 -7.90
C TRP A 310 4.83 -14.84 -8.75
N VAL A 311 4.89 -14.47 -10.03
CA VAL A 311 6.06 -14.74 -10.89
C VAL A 311 7.32 -14.11 -10.31
N SER A 312 7.23 -12.86 -9.83
CA SER A 312 8.34 -12.19 -9.12
C SER A 312 8.79 -12.98 -7.90
N ALA A 313 7.84 -13.44 -7.08
CA ALA A 313 8.13 -14.26 -5.90
C ALA A 313 8.83 -15.57 -6.26
N GLN A 314 8.37 -16.29 -7.29
CA GLN A 314 8.99 -17.52 -7.75
C GLN A 314 10.41 -17.28 -8.28
N LYS A 315 10.61 -16.26 -9.13
CA LYS A 315 11.93 -15.91 -9.68
C LYS A 315 12.95 -15.62 -8.57
N HIS A 316 12.50 -14.92 -7.54
CA HIS A 316 13.36 -14.39 -6.48
C HIS A 316 13.44 -15.28 -5.23
N GLY A 317 12.67 -16.38 -5.18
CA GLY A 317 12.64 -17.31 -4.06
C GLY A 317 11.90 -16.77 -2.82
N PHE A 318 10.92 -15.89 -2.99
CA PHE A 318 10.05 -15.48 -1.90
C PHE A 318 8.99 -16.54 -1.61
N ALA A 319 8.79 -16.84 -0.32
CA ALA A 319 7.57 -17.47 0.14
C ALA A 319 6.38 -16.51 -0.07
N PHE A 320 5.55 -16.83 -1.08
CA PHE A 320 4.36 -16.06 -1.45
C PHE A 320 3.23 -16.30 -0.44
N ARG A 321 2.62 -15.22 0.04
CA ARG A 321 1.53 -15.25 1.02
C ARG A 321 0.48 -14.20 0.67
N LEU A 322 -0.69 -14.64 0.26
CA LEU A 322 -1.79 -13.80 -0.16
C LEU A 322 -2.97 -13.92 0.83
N GLY A 323 -3.47 -12.77 1.27
CA GLY A 323 -4.71 -12.62 2.02
C GLY A 323 -5.67 -11.69 1.27
N TYR A 324 -6.96 -12.00 1.33
CA TYR A 324 -8.01 -11.20 0.73
C TYR A 324 -9.36 -11.48 1.39
N VAL A 325 -10.31 -10.55 1.23
CA VAL A 325 -11.66 -10.71 1.80
C VAL A 325 -12.33 -11.96 1.23
N PRO A 326 -12.77 -12.91 2.08
CA PRO A 326 -13.48 -14.10 1.64
C PRO A 326 -14.69 -13.78 0.76
N ALA A 327 -14.94 -14.63 -0.25
CA ALA A 327 -16.03 -14.41 -1.21
C ALA A 327 -17.41 -14.42 -0.54
N ASP A 328 -17.57 -15.25 0.49
CA ASP A 328 -18.76 -15.49 1.30
C ASP A 328 -18.98 -14.45 2.41
N PHE A 329 -18.06 -13.50 2.63
CA PHE A 329 -18.25 -12.45 3.63
C PHE A 329 -19.50 -11.61 3.32
N ASP A 330 -20.48 -11.63 4.21
CA ASP A 330 -21.62 -10.74 4.15
C ASP A 330 -21.70 -9.92 5.45
N ALA A 331 -21.62 -8.61 5.30
CA ALA A 331 -21.72 -7.70 6.44
C ALA A 331 -23.18 -7.52 6.90
N GLY A 332 -24.20 -8.00 6.17
CA GLY A 332 -25.62 -7.80 6.50
C GLY A 332 -26.07 -6.33 6.47
N VAL A 333 -25.23 -5.44 5.95
CA VAL A 333 -25.47 -4.00 5.77
C VAL A 333 -24.86 -3.57 4.44
N ALA A 334 -25.30 -2.44 3.90
CA ALA A 334 -24.76 -1.91 2.65
C ALA A 334 -23.25 -1.66 2.76
N ALA A 335 -22.49 -2.22 1.79
CA ALA A 335 -21.08 -1.90 1.60
C ALA A 335 -20.88 -0.44 1.23
N GLY A 336 -19.73 0.13 1.60
CA GLY A 336 -19.46 1.55 1.49
C GLY A 336 -18.66 2.03 2.70
N PHE A 337 -18.50 3.35 2.81
CA PHE A 337 -17.97 4.00 4.01
C PHE A 337 -18.98 3.99 5.18
N ASN A 338 -19.66 2.86 5.39
CA ASN A 338 -20.57 2.61 6.49
C ASN A 338 -19.75 2.10 7.69
N PRO A 339 -19.78 2.78 8.85
CA PRO A 339 -19.02 2.38 10.03
C PRO A 339 -19.29 0.94 10.48
N VAL A 340 -20.53 0.45 10.36
CA VAL A 340 -20.91 -0.92 10.73
C VAL A 340 -20.31 -1.93 9.77
N TYR A 341 -20.34 -1.65 8.46
CA TYR A 341 -19.70 -2.49 7.45
C TYR A 341 -18.19 -2.59 7.71
N MET A 342 -17.53 -1.45 7.84
CA MET A 342 -16.09 -1.37 8.04
C MET A 342 -15.67 -2.04 9.37
N GLY A 343 -16.43 -1.83 10.45
CA GLY A 343 -16.19 -2.49 11.73
C GLY A 343 -16.33 -4.02 11.67
N ARG A 344 -17.33 -4.55 10.95
CA ARG A 344 -17.47 -6.00 10.73
C ARG A 344 -16.32 -6.55 9.90
N LEU A 345 -15.89 -5.83 8.88
CA LEU A 345 -14.79 -6.22 8.01
C LEU A 345 -13.44 -6.22 8.76
N TYR A 346 -13.20 -5.23 9.62
CA TYR A 346 -12.07 -5.21 10.55
C TYR A 346 -12.10 -6.42 11.49
N THR A 347 -13.26 -6.68 12.10
CA THR A 347 -13.43 -7.80 13.04
C THR A 347 -13.13 -9.14 12.37
N LEU A 348 -13.56 -9.34 11.13
CA LEU A 348 -13.24 -10.53 10.35
C LEU A 348 -11.73 -10.71 10.18
N GLY A 349 -11.04 -9.67 9.68
CA GLY A 349 -9.60 -9.71 9.46
C GLY A 349 -8.81 -9.97 10.75
N TYR A 350 -9.22 -9.31 11.84
CA TYR A 350 -8.63 -9.49 13.16
C TYR A 350 -8.77 -10.93 13.67
N ALA A 351 -9.98 -11.49 13.60
CA ALA A 351 -10.25 -12.85 14.07
C ALA A 351 -9.46 -13.89 13.26
N GLN A 352 -9.41 -13.75 11.93
CA GLN A 352 -8.64 -14.66 11.07
C GLN A 352 -7.15 -14.63 11.40
N ALA A 353 -6.59 -13.44 11.63
CA ALA A 353 -5.17 -13.30 11.89
C ALA A 353 -4.76 -13.72 13.30
N ARG A 354 -5.60 -13.43 14.29
CA ARG A 354 -5.42 -13.89 15.68
C ARG A 354 -5.49 -15.42 15.82
N ALA A 355 -6.12 -16.11 14.87
CA ALA A 355 -6.21 -17.57 14.83
C ALA A 355 -5.09 -18.24 13.99
N GLY A 356 -4.06 -17.49 13.59
CA GLY A 356 -3.05 -17.94 12.64
C GLY A 356 -3.56 -17.81 11.21
N TYR A 357 -3.34 -16.65 10.59
CA TYR A 357 -3.94 -16.28 9.31
C TYR A 357 -3.71 -17.33 8.20
N PRO A 358 -4.75 -17.70 7.44
CA PRO A 358 -4.66 -18.72 6.40
C PRO A 358 -4.06 -18.13 5.10
N TRP A 359 -2.75 -17.87 5.08
CA TRP A 359 -2.09 -17.31 3.90
C TRP A 359 -2.13 -18.27 2.71
N ARG A 360 -2.67 -17.81 1.58
CA ARG A 360 -2.67 -18.53 0.30
C ARG A 360 -1.27 -18.48 -0.32
N THR A 361 -0.76 -19.60 -0.82
CA THR A 361 0.59 -19.66 -1.40
C THR A 361 0.65 -19.49 -2.92
N ALA A 362 -0.50 -19.28 -3.56
CA ALA A 362 -0.62 -18.96 -4.99
C ALA A 362 -1.82 -18.03 -5.24
N PRO A 363 -1.83 -17.26 -6.35
CA PRO A 363 -3.02 -16.58 -6.84
C PRO A 363 -4.14 -17.56 -7.19
N PRO A 364 -5.42 -17.14 -7.12
CA PRO A 364 -6.54 -17.96 -7.57
C PRO A 364 -6.35 -18.44 -9.01
N GLY A 365 -6.72 -19.69 -9.29
CA GLY A 365 -6.57 -20.29 -10.62
C GLY A 365 -5.21 -20.95 -10.91
N LEU A 366 -4.23 -20.88 -10.00
CA LEU A 366 -2.99 -21.70 -10.05
C LEU A 366 -2.96 -22.78 -8.97
N GLU A 367 -4.13 -23.11 -8.45
CA GLU A 367 -4.30 -24.05 -7.34
C GLU A 367 -4.42 -25.45 -7.93
N ASN A 368 -3.59 -26.40 -7.47
CA ASN A 368 -3.82 -27.81 -7.77
C ASN A 368 -5.04 -28.26 -6.93
N ASP A 369 -5.99 -28.96 -7.55
CA ASP A 369 -7.14 -29.60 -6.90
C ASP A 369 -8.21 -28.69 -6.26
N GLY A 370 -8.29 -27.41 -6.64
CA GLY A 370 -9.42 -26.54 -6.30
C GLY A 370 -9.41 -25.90 -4.90
N GLU A 371 -8.36 -26.13 -4.11
CA GLU A 371 -8.06 -25.36 -2.90
C GLU A 371 -6.59 -24.93 -2.87
N ALA A 372 -6.33 -23.62 -2.86
CA ALA A 372 -4.95 -23.13 -2.69
C ALA A 372 -4.32 -23.66 -1.40
N PRO A 373 -3.06 -24.12 -1.42
CA PRO A 373 -2.35 -24.49 -0.21
C PRO A 373 -2.33 -23.29 0.75
N VAL A 374 -2.71 -23.57 2.00
CA VAL A 374 -2.76 -22.57 3.06
C VAL A 374 -1.59 -22.81 4.01
N SER A 375 -0.78 -21.79 4.23
CA SER A 375 0.25 -21.80 5.28
C SER A 375 -0.27 -21.04 6.49
N ARG A 376 -0.59 -21.77 7.57
CA ARG A 376 -0.86 -21.16 8.88
C ARG A 376 0.44 -21.08 9.68
N MET A 377 0.69 -19.91 10.24
CA MET A 377 1.73 -19.73 11.24
C MET A 377 1.06 -19.79 12.62
N PRO A 378 1.42 -20.75 13.49
CA PRO A 378 0.84 -20.81 14.83
C PRO A 378 1.14 -19.52 15.59
N CYS A 379 0.18 -19.04 16.37
CA CYS A 379 0.40 -17.88 17.22
C CYS A 379 1.36 -18.22 18.35
N ARG A 380 2.08 -17.21 18.85
CA ARG A 380 2.85 -17.39 20.08
C ARG A 380 1.86 -17.52 21.23
N ASP A 381 1.94 -18.59 21.99
CA ASP A 381 1.12 -18.74 23.19
C ASP A 381 1.40 -17.56 24.14
N GLU A 382 0.36 -17.00 24.75
CA GLU A 382 0.49 -16.02 25.84
C GLU A 382 1.04 -16.74 27.08
N GLY A 383 2.31 -17.12 27.08
CA GLY A 383 2.89 -17.92 28.16
C GLY A 383 4.29 -18.50 27.97
N SER A 384 5.15 -17.91 27.14
CA SER A 384 6.58 -18.30 27.02
C SER A 384 7.52 -17.11 27.16
#